data_AF-A0A1F4VLC4-F1
#
_entry.id   AF-A0A1F4VLC4-F1
#
_cell.length_a   1.000
_cell.length_b   1.000
_cell.length_c   1.000
_cell.angle_alpha   90.00
_cell.angle_beta   90.00
_cell.angle_gamma   90.00
#
_symmetry.space_group_name_H-M   'P 1'
#
loop_
_entity.id
_entity.type
_entity.pdbx_description
1 polymer ?
#
loop_
_entity_poly.entity_id
_entity_poly.type
_entity_poly.pdbx_seq_one_letter_code
_entity_poly.pdbx_strand_id
1 'polypeptide(L)'
;MAGDVFVMLHNSKLNLTGFTLIEILMVVLLVGILTGIVISIVSPTKTQSIARDGIRKANLAKLASAVESYKQAEGKYPTDAESSDTVSVFRTVYVKNWPDGVDDKGVFDPAWNYFYYYIASTDKFAINVQNSGKTGWCFKYHPSWGVVKECKDSGAGGCGLLGANDTCN
;
A
#
# COMPACT_ATOMS: atom_id res chain seq x y z
N MET A 1 -69.49 13.59 40.56
CA MET A 1 -68.75 12.33 40.35
C MET A 1 -67.42 12.70 39.71
N ALA A 2 -66.40 12.98 40.52
CA ALA A 2 -65.01 13.10 40.07
C ALA A 2 -64.25 12.05 40.87
N GLY A 3 -63.82 10.98 40.18
CA GLY A 3 -63.04 9.91 40.78
C GLY A 3 -61.57 10.20 40.55
N ASP A 4 -60.88 10.66 41.58
CA ASP A 4 -59.44 10.85 41.56
C ASP A 4 -58.75 9.48 41.68
N VAL A 5 -58.18 9.00 40.57
CA VAL A 5 -57.27 7.86 40.54
C VAL A 5 -55.90 8.36 41.01
N PHE A 6 -55.66 8.27 42.31
CA PHE A 6 -54.34 8.50 42.90
C PHE A 6 -53.45 7.28 42.63
N VAL A 7 -52.60 7.38 41.60
CA VAL A 7 -51.57 6.38 41.27
C VAL A 7 -50.54 6.33 42.40
N MET A 8 -50.39 5.16 43.01
CA MET A 8 -49.40 4.87 44.05
C MET A 8 -48.01 4.71 43.41
N LEU A 9 -47.27 5.80 43.27
CA LEU A 9 -45.85 5.76 42.87
C LEU A 9 -45.02 5.21 44.04
N HIS A 10 -44.57 3.95 43.93
CA HIS A 10 -43.53 3.42 44.80
C HIS A 10 -42.20 4.12 44.47
N ASN A 11 -41.75 4.95 45.41
CA ASN A 11 -40.45 5.61 45.35
C ASN A 11 -39.34 4.59 45.66
N SER A 12 -38.85 3.88 44.65
CA SER A 12 -37.62 3.09 44.78
C SER A 12 -36.45 4.05 44.94
N LYS A 13 -35.90 4.15 46.15
CA LYS A 13 -34.64 4.85 46.41
C LYS A 13 -33.54 4.24 45.53
N LEU A 14 -33.16 4.93 44.46
CA LEU A 14 -31.94 4.62 43.73
C LEU A 14 -30.76 4.99 44.64
N ASN A 15 -30.08 3.98 45.19
CA ASN A 15 -28.85 4.17 45.95
C ASN A 15 -27.77 4.69 45.00
N LEU A 16 -27.57 6.01 44.96
CA LEU A 16 -26.44 6.64 44.29
C LEU A 16 -25.20 6.49 45.19
N THR A 17 -24.58 5.30 45.12
CA THR A 17 -23.23 5.09 45.64
C THR A 17 -22.25 5.85 44.74
N GLY A 18 -21.67 6.93 45.25
CA GLY A 18 -20.65 7.71 44.55
C GLY A 18 -19.32 6.97 44.46
N PHE A 19 -18.58 7.20 43.38
CA PHE A 19 -17.21 6.71 43.25
C PHE A 19 -16.30 7.35 44.31
N THR A 20 -15.38 6.56 44.85
CA THR A 20 -14.41 7.10 45.80
C THR A 20 -13.30 7.86 45.06
N LEU A 21 -12.73 8.89 45.69
CA LEU A 21 -11.63 9.68 45.11
C LEU A 21 -10.42 8.79 44.77
N ILE A 22 -10.12 7.82 45.62
CA ILE A 22 -9.03 6.87 45.42
C ILE A 22 -9.26 5.97 44.19
N GLU A 23 -10.51 5.66 43.90
CA GLU A 23 -10.91 4.77 42.82
C GLU A 23 -10.80 5.44 41.45
N ILE A 24 -11.10 6.75 41.35
CA ILE A 24 -10.79 7.51 40.14
C ILE A 24 -9.28 7.79 40.03
N LEU A 25 -8.58 8.04 41.14
CA LEU A 25 -7.14 8.31 41.15
C LEU A 25 -6.33 7.11 40.64
N MET A 26 -6.61 5.90 41.12
CA MET A 26 -5.87 4.71 40.69
C MET A 26 -6.18 4.35 39.22
N VAL A 27 -7.40 4.64 38.74
CA VAL A 27 -7.80 4.35 37.36
C VAL A 27 -7.05 5.24 36.37
N VAL A 28 -6.99 6.55 36.60
CA VAL A 28 -6.23 7.44 35.70
C VAL A 28 -4.74 7.13 35.72
N LEU A 29 -4.21 6.67 36.85
CA LEU A 29 -2.81 6.26 37.01
C LEU A 29 -2.52 4.97 36.21
N LEU A 30 -3.39 3.96 36.30
CA LEU A 30 -3.28 2.72 35.53
C LEU A 30 -3.46 2.96 34.02
N VAL A 31 -4.43 3.78 33.63
CA VAL A 31 -4.65 4.16 32.22
C VAL A 31 -3.42 4.89 31.68
N GLY A 32 -2.78 5.77 32.47
CA GLY A 32 -1.54 6.45 32.10
C GLY A 32 -0.38 5.49 31.81
N ILE A 33 -0.19 4.47 32.66
CA ILE A 33 0.87 3.46 32.47
C ILE A 33 0.61 2.62 31.22
N LEU A 34 -0.62 2.12 31.05
CA LEU A 34 -0.99 1.28 29.91
C LEU A 34 -0.88 2.03 28.59
N THR A 35 -1.37 3.29 28.55
CA THR A 35 -1.30 4.13 27.34
C THR A 35 0.13 4.44 26.93
N GLY A 36 1.03 4.71 27.89
CA GLY A 36 2.45 4.93 27.61
C GLY A 36 3.12 3.73 26.93
N ILE A 37 2.83 2.51 27.40
CA ILE A 37 3.39 1.27 26.81
C ILE A 37 2.87 1.05 25.39
N VAL A 38 1.56 1.18 25.16
CA VAL A 38 0.94 0.94 23.85
C VAL A 38 1.53 1.84 22.76
N ILE A 39 1.71 3.13 23.05
CA ILE A 39 2.26 4.10 22.08
C ILE A 39 3.72 3.76 21.71
N SER A 40 4.50 3.24 22.65
CA SER A 40 5.89 2.86 22.38
C SER A 40 6.06 1.65 21.46
N ILE A 41 5.07 0.74 21.44
CA ILE A 41 5.14 -0.51 20.67
C ILE A 41 4.59 -0.34 19.26
N VAL A 42 3.52 0.44 19.11
CA VAL A 42 2.86 0.64 17.81
C VAL A 42 3.58 1.76 17.06
N SER A 43 4.48 1.38 16.15
CA SER A 43 4.98 2.30 15.13
C SER A 43 4.06 2.24 13.90
N PRO A 44 3.05 3.14 13.76
CA PRO A 44 2.11 3.09 12.64
C PRO A 44 2.82 3.17 11.28
N THR A 45 3.99 3.83 11.24
CA THR A 45 4.80 4.03 10.04
C THR A 45 5.35 2.73 9.44
N LYS A 46 5.76 1.77 10.28
CA LYS A 46 6.35 0.50 9.82
C LYS A 46 5.31 -0.48 9.30
N THR A 47 4.13 -0.54 9.94
CA THR A 47 3.03 -1.39 9.47
C THR A 47 2.49 -0.92 8.13
N GLN A 48 2.40 0.40 7.93
CA GLN A 48 1.94 0.97 6.66
C GLN A 48 2.92 0.75 5.51
N SER A 49 4.24 0.82 5.73
CA SER A 49 5.20 0.55 4.65
C SER A 49 5.13 -0.89 4.15
N ILE A 50 5.00 -1.86 5.06
CA ILE A 50 4.85 -3.28 4.71
C ILE A 50 3.57 -3.51 3.89
N ALA A 51 2.45 -2.91 4.29
CA ALA A 51 1.20 -3.02 3.54
C ALA A 51 1.32 -2.43 2.13
N ARG A 52 1.94 -1.24 2.00
CA ARG A 52 2.21 -0.61 0.70
C ARG A 52 3.13 -1.46 -0.17
N ASP A 53 4.18 -2.03 0.39
CA ASP A 53 5.11 -2.90 -0.36
C ASP A 53 4.43 -4.21 -0.80
N GLY A 54 3.50 -4.75 -0.01
CA GLY A 54 2.66 -5.88 -0.41
C GLY A 54 1.78 -5.56 -1.63
N ILE A 55 1.13 -4.40 -1.62
CA ILE A 55 0.36 -3.88 -2.76
C ILE A 55 1.28 -3.72 -3.98
N ARG A 56 2.49 -3.17 -3.79
CA ARG A 56 3.44 -2.98 -4.89
C ARG A 56 3.86 -4.28 -5.55
N LYS A 57 4.22 -5.30 -4.76
CA LYS A 57 4.57 -6.62 -5.29
C LYS A 57 3.40 -7.26 -6.05
N ALA A 58 2.19 -7.18 -5.49
CA ALA A 58 1.00 -7.74 -6.11
C ALA A 58 0.66 -7.06 -7.44
N ASN A 59 0.73 -5.72 -7.48
CA ASN A 59 0.54 -4.95 -8.70
C ASN A 59 1.62 -5.26 -9.74
N LEU A 60 2.89 -5.35 -9.34
CA LEU A 60 3.99 -5.73 -10.23
C LEU A 60 3.75 -7.10 -10.89
N ALA A 61 3.30 -8.09 -10.11
CA ALA A 61 2.99 -9.43 -10.63
C ALA A 61 1.80 -9.41 -11.61
N LYS A 62 0.76 -8.62 -11.31
CA LYS A 62 -0.38 -8.44 -12.23
C LYS A 62 0.03 -7.78 -13.53
N LEU A 63 0.85 -6.72 -13.46
CA LEU A 63 1.38 -6.05 -14.64
C LEU A 63 2.23 -7.00 -15.48
N ALA A 64 3.11 -7.78 -14.85
CA ALA A 64 3.92 -8.78 -15.55
C ALA A 64 3.05 -9.80 -16.30
N SER A 65 2.02 -10.34 -15.66
CA SER A 65 1.08 -11.27 -16.29
C SER A 65 0.31 -10.64 -17.45
N ALA A 66 -0.07 -9.36 -17.35
CA ALA A 66 -0.71 -8.63 -18.43
C ALA A 66 0.23 -8.46 -19.65
N VAL A 67 1.50 -8.12 -19.41
CA VAL A 67 2.53 -8.01 -20.47
C VAL A 67 2.79 -9.36 -21.13
N GLU A 68 2.85 -10.45 -20.36
CA GLU A 68 2.98 -11.80 -20.91
C GLU A 68 1.78 -12.22 -21.76
N SER A 69 0.57 -11.87 -21.31
CA SER A 69 -0.66 -12.13 -22.07
C SER A 69 -0.68 -11.36 -23.39
N TYR A 70 -0.16 -10.12 -23.40
CA TYR A 70 0.00 -9.35 -24.64
C TYR A 70 0.93 -10.06 -25.62
N LYS A 71 2.09 -10.55 -25.16
CA LYS A 71 3.00 -11.30 -26.03
C LYS A 71 2.35 -12.56 -26.62
N GLN A 72 1.48 -13.23 -25.87
CA GLN A 72 0.75 -14.38 -26.38
C GLN A 72 -0.22 -14.01 -27.52
N ALA A 73 -0.83 -12.82 -27.47
CA ALA A 73 -1.76 -12.34 -28.50
C ALA A 73 -1.03 -11.76 -29.72
N GLU A 74 -0.01 -10.92 -29.50
CA GLU A 74 0.63 -10.10 -30.54
C GLU A 74 1.98 -10.66 -31.00
N GLY A 75 2.50 -11.70 -30.35
CA GLY A 75 3.79 -12.33 -30.65
C GLY A 75 5.03 -11.53 -30.23
N LYS A 76 4.87 -10.28 -29.78
CA LYS A 76 5.92 -9.36 -29.32
C LYS A 76 5.53 -8.73 -27.99
N TYR A 77 6.51 -8.34 -27.18
CA TYR A 77 6.20 -7.46 -26.03
C TYR A 77 5.85 -6.04 -26.51
N PRO A 78 5.02 -5.30 -25.77
CA PRO A 78 4.69 -3.92 -26.12
C PRO A 78 5.93 -3.05 -25.92
N THR A 79 6.48 -2.51 -27.01
CA THR A 79 7.65 -1.63 -26.98
C THR A 79 7.27 -0.20 -27.39
N ASP A 80 8.11 0.76 -27.03
CA ASP A 80 7.89 2.19 -27.30
C ASP A 80 7.90 2.57 -28.79
N ALA A 81 8.12 1.61 -29.69
CA ALA A 81 8.15 1.84 -31.14
C ALA A 81 6.80 2.28 -31.73
N GLU A 82 5.70 2.20 -30.96
CA GLU A 82 4.35 2.58 -31.41
C GLU A 82 3.82 3.90 -30.82
N SER A 83 4.60 4.62 -30.01
CA SER A 83 4.22 5.97 -29.57
C SER A 83 5.40 6.77 -29.02
N SER A 84 5.48 8.05 -29.36
CA SER A 84 6.48 9.03 -28.88
C SER A 84 6.46 9.32 -27.37
N ASP A 85 5.72 8.54 -26.59
CA ASP A 85 5.55 8.66 -25.14
C ASP A 85 5.70 7.26 -24.53
N THR A 86 6.80 7.04 -23.81
CA THR A 86 7.40 5.74 -23.42
C THR A 86 6.58 4.88 -22.42
N VAL A 87 5.29 5.20 -22.23
CA VAL A 87 4.38 4.51 -21.32
C VAL A 87 2.94 4.42 -21.89
N SER A 88 2.65 5.04 -23.04
CA SER A 88 1.26 5.33 -23.44
C SER A 88 0.49 4.11 -24.00
N VAL A 89 1.10 3.25 -24.81
CA VAL A 89 0.38 2.11 -25.43
C VAL A 89 -0.05 1.08 -24.38
N PHE A 90 0.83 0.78 -23.43
CA PHE A 90 0.51 -0.19 -22.37
C PHE A 90 -0.54 0.36 -21.39
N ARG A 91 -0.46 1.66 -21.05
CA ARG A 91 -1.42 2.34 -20.17
C ARG A 91 -2.80 2.51 -20.82
N THR A 92 -2.88 2.65 -22.14
CA THR A 92 -4.14 3.00 -22.81
C THR A 92 -4.90 1.80 -23.37
N VAL A 93 -4.21 0.74 -23.79
CA VAL A 93 -4.87 -0.38 -24.48
C VAL A 93 -5.13 -1.58 -23.56
N TYR A 94 -4.22 -1.93 -22.66
CA TYR A 94 -4.30 -3.19 -21.89
C TYR A 94 -4.32 -3.01 -20.37
N VAL A 95 -3.68 -1.97 -19.83
CA VAL A 95 -3.75 -1.65 -18.40
C VAL A 95 -4.29 -0.23 -18.23
N LYS A 96 -5.62 -0.15 -18.31
CA LYS A 96 -6.40 1.09 -18.17
C LYS A 96 -6.00 1.88 -16.92
N ASN A 97 -5.94 1.21 -15.77
CA ASN A 97 -5.57 1.84 -14.50
C ASN A 97 -4.17 1.40 -14.12
N TRP A 98 -3.18 2.21 -14.47
CA TRP A 98 -1.80 1.95 -14.10
C TRP A 98 -1.54 2.33 -12.62
N PRO A 99 -0.87 1.47 -11.83
CA PRO A 99 -0.84 1.59 -10.37
C PRO A 99 0.10 2.67 -9.80
N ASP A 100 0.49 3.68 -10.58
CA ASP A 100 1.36 4.79 -10.13
C ASP A 100 0.59 5.93 -9.44
N GLY A 101 -0.72 5.80 -9.24
CA GLY A 101 -1.54 6.85 -8.63
C GLY A 101 -1.79 8.03 -9.55
N VAL A 102 -1.49 7.90 -10.85
CA VAL A 102 -1.84 8.88 -11.88
C VAL A 102 -3.21 8.47 -12.43
N ASP A 103 -4.17 9.39 -12.43
CA ASP A 103 -5.49 9.13 -13.00
C ASP A 103 -5.44 9.02 -14.54
N ASP A 104 -6.53 8.59 -15.18
CA ASP A 104 -6.68 8.49 -16.65
C ASP A 104 -6.40 9.83 -17.39
N LYS A 105 -6.20 10.93 -16.65
CA LYS A 105 -5.93 12.28 -17.15
C LYS A 105 -4.47 12.71 -16.98
N GLY A 106 -3.59 11.82 -16.48
CA GLY A 106 -2.18 12.14 -16.31
C GLY A 106 -1.88 12.99 -15.07
N VAL A 107 -2.82 13.13 -14.12
CA VAL A 107 -2.62 13.93 -12.91
C VAL A 107 -1.97 13.09 -11.83
N PHE A 108 -0.74 13.45 -11.41
CA PHE A 108 -0.04 12.82 -10.30
C PHE A 108 -0.76 13.08 -8.97
N ASP A 109 -1.16 12.02 -8.27
CA ASP A 109 -1.56 12.12 -6.86
C ASP A 109 -0.31 12.31 -5.97
N PRO A 110 -0.15 13.46 -5.27
CA PRO A 110 0.99 13.71 -4.41
C PRO A 110 1.09 12.74 -3.20
N ALA A 111 0.05 11.95 -2.91
CA ALA A 111 0.09 10.91 -1.90
C ALA A 111 0.96 9.69 -2.30
N TRP A 112 1.27 9.52 -3.59
CA TRP A 112 1.97 8.37 -4.14
C TRP A 112 3.24 8.76 -4.89
N ASN A 113 4.30 9.08 -4.15
CA ASN A 113 5.61 9.41 -4.74
C ASN A 113 6.40 8.15 -5.17
N TYR A 114 5.81 7.25 -5.94
CA TYR A 114 6.50 6.09 -6.48
C TYR A 114 5.98 5.70 -7.85
N PHE A 115 6.89 5.33 -8.75
CA PHE A 115 6.57 4.97 -10.12
C PHE A 115 6.96 3.53 -10.39
N TYR A 116 6.10 2.85 -11.16
CA TYR A 116 6.49 1.63 -11.83
C TYR A 116 7.22 2.02 -13.11
N TYR A 117 8.38 1.42 -13.32
CA TYR A 117 9.15 1.61 -14.53
C TYR A 117 9.08 0.34 -15.36
N TYR A 118 8.75 0.49 -16.64
CA TYR A 118 8.66 -0.59 -17.60
C TYR A 118 9.66 -0.37 -18.72
N ILE A 119 10.29 -1.44 -19.18
CA ILE A 119 11.03 -1.45 -20.43
C ILE A 119 10.77 -2.78 -21.14
N ALA A 120 10.76 -2.74 -22.46
CA ALA A 120 10.76 -3.94 -23.27
C ALA A 120 11.57 -3.80 -24.54
N SER A 121 12.03 -4.95 -25.02
CA SER A 121 12.38 -5.23 -26.40
C SER A 121 11.41 -6.28 -26.94
N THR A 122 11.50 -6.62 -28.23
CA THR A 122 10.64 -7.64 -28.86
C THR A 122 10.55 -8.93 -28.04
N ASP A 123 11.67 -9.38 -27.44
CA ASP A 123 11.79 -10.70 -26.81
C ASP A 123 11.92 -10.70 -25.30
N LYS A 124 12.15 -9.54 -24.66
CA LYS A 124 12.36 -9.42 -23.21
C LYS A 124 11.70 -8.17 -22.65
N PHE A 125 11.30 -8.20 -21.39
CA PHE A 125 10.87 -7.01 -20.67
C PHE A 125 11.34 -7.02 -19.22
N ALA A 126 11.29 -5.87 -18.57
CA ALA A 126 11.42 -5.77 -17.13
C ALA A 126 10.45 -4.72 -16.58
N ILE A 127 9.92 -4.96 -15.39
CA ILE A 127 9.16 -3.98 -14.63
C ILE A 127 9.81 -3.83 -13.26
N ASN A 128 9.93 -2.62 -12.75
CA ASN A 128 10.42 -2.38 -11.40
C ASN A 128 9.65 -1.29 -10.66
N VAL A 129 9.75 -1.31 -9.32
CA VAL A 129 9.19 -0.30 -8.43
C VAL A 129 10.01 -0.20 -7.14
N GLN A 130 10.09 0.99 -6.56
CA GLN A 130 10.82 1.25 -5.32
C GLN A 130 10.20 0.55 -4.10
N ASN A 131 11.05 0.01 -3.24
CA ASN A 131 10.68 -0.48 -1.93
C ASN A 131 10.53 0.71 -0.96
N SER A 132 9.37 0.88 -0.31
CA SER A 132 9.18 2.01 0.62
C SER A 132 9.81 1.81 1.99
N GLY A 133 10.11 0.58 2.38
CA GLY A 133 10.76 0.26 3.64
C GLY A 133 12.29 0.26 3.57
N LYS A 134 12.89 0.26 2.37
CA LYS A 134 14.35 0.13 2.20
C LYS A 134 14.88 1.01 1.05
N THR A 135 15.63 2.05 1.39
CA THR A 135 16.30 2.92 0.41
C THR A 135 17.28 2.13 -0.46
N GLY A 136 17.23 2.32 -1.77
CA GLY A 136 18.09 1.62 -2.74
C GLY A 136 17.68 0.16 -3.02
N TRP A 137 16.52 -0.27 -2.54
CA TRP A 137 15.95 -1.58 -2.88
C TRP A 137 14.71 -1.44 -3.74
N CYS A 138 14.52 -2.40 -4.63
CA CYS A 138 13.51 -2.38 -5.67
C CYS A 138 12.86 -3.75 -5.79
N PHE A 139 11.56 -3.79 -6.02
CA PHE A 139 10.92 -4.99 -6.54
C PHE A 139 11.08 -4.98 -8.05
N LYS A 140 11.70 -6.02 -8.61
CA LYS A 140 11.96 -6.16 -10.04
C LYS A 140 11.34 -7.47 -10.54
N TYR A 141 10.82 -7.46 -11.76
CA TYR A 141 10.32 -8.64 -12.45
C TYR A 141 11.03 -8.78 -13.80
N HIS A 142 11.39 -10.01 -14.16
CA HIS A 142 11.91 -10.36 -15.47
C HIS A 142 11.32 -11.72 -15.91
N PRO A 143 10.96 -11.91 -17.19
CA PRO A 143 10.37 -13.15 -17.69
C PRO A 143 11.19 -14.40 -17.39
N SER A 144 12.52 -14.28 -17.37
CA SER A 144 13.40 -15.42 -17.09
C SER A 144 13.32 -15.92 -15.64
N TRP A 145 12.73 -15.14 -14.72
CA TRP A 145 12.53 -15.57 -13.34
C TRP A 145 11.13 -16.11 -13.11
N GLY A 146 10.13 -15.61 -13.85
CA GLY A 146 8.72 -15.93 -13.63
C GLY A 146 8.15 -15.43 -12.30
N VAL A 147 8.94 -14.75 -11.47
CA VAL A 147 8.56 -14.25 -10.16
C VAL A 147 9.14 -12.86 -9.90
N VAL A 148 8.45 -12.12 -9.04
CA VAL A 148 8.93 -10.82 -8.53
C VAL A 148 10.07 -11.07 -7.53
N LYS A 149 11.21 -10.43 -7.76
CA LYS A 149 12.37 -10.47 -6.86
C LYS A 149 12.61 -9.13 -6.20
N GLU A 150 13.26 -9.16 -5.04
CA GLU A 150 13.70 -7.95 -4.35
C GLU A 150 15.20 -7.74 -4.60
N CYS A 151 15.54 -6.68 -5.31
CA CYS A 151 16.89 -6.41 -5.77
C CYS A 151 17.46 -5.15 -5.13
N LYS A 152 18.74 -5.19 -4.76
CA LYS A 152 19.51 -4.00 -4.39
C LYS A 152 20.01 -3.33 -5.66
N ASP A 153 19.70 -2.04 -5.80
CA ASP A 153 20.15 -1.26 -6.96
C ASP A 153 21.63 -0.87 -6.83
N SER A 154 22.33 -0.93 -7.96
CA SER A 154 23.74 -0.57 -8.09
C SER A 154 23.96 0.95 -8.35
N GLY A 155 22.89 1.69 -8.70
CA GLY A 155 22.95 3.07 -9.17
C GLY A 155 22.54 4.15 -8.16
N ALA A 156 23.05 5.37 -8.35
CA ALA A 156 22.69 6.54 -7.56
C ALA A 156 21.31 7.09 -7.98
N GLY A 157 20.26 6.85 -7.19
CA GLY A 157 19.07 7.72 -7.17
C GLY A 157 17.71 7.14 -7.55
N GLY A 158 17.57 5.84 -7.79
CA GLY A 158 16.25 5.25 -8.08
C GLY A 158 16.34 3.79 -8.49
N CYS A 159 15.19 3.15 -8.71
CA CYS A 159 15.16 1.81 -9.31
C CYS A 159 15.51 1.90 -10.79
N GLY A 160 16.77 1.64 -11.10
CA GLY A 160 17.26 1.53 -12.46
C GLY A 160 16.82 0.22 -13.12
N LEU A 161 17.07 0.13 -14.42
CA LEU A 161 17.02 -1.11 -15.17
C LEU A 161 17.95 -2.16 -14.57
N LEU A 162 17.64 -3.44 -14.77
CA LEU A 162 18.48 -4.53 -14.28
C LEU A 162 19.91 -4.36 -14.82
N GLY A 163 20.80 -3.86 -13.97
CA GLY A 163 22.22 -3.75 -14.27
C GLY A 163 22.89 -5.11 -14.13
N ALA A 164 24.00 -5.32 -14.82
CA ALA A 164 24.81 -6.54 -14.68
C ALA A 164 25.27 -6.81 -13.22
N ASN A 165 25.22 -5.79 -12.35
CA ASN A 165 25.65 -5.84 -10.96
C ASN A 165 24.49 -5.90 -9.94
N ASP A 166 23.23 -5.92 -10.40
CA ASP A 166 22.09 -5.97 -9.50
C ASP A 166 22.04 -7.33 -8.78
N THR A 167 21.97 -7.29 -7.46
CA THR A 167 21.86 -8.48 -6.61
C THR A 167 20.41 -8.64 -6.17
N CYS A 168 19.79 -9.74 -6.60
CA CYS A 168 18.37 -10.02 -6.35
C CYS A 168 18.20 -11.24 -5.45
N ASN A 169 17.36 -11.09 -4.43
CA ASN A 169 16.88 -12.16 -3.57
C ASN A 169 15.52 -12.69 -4.06
#